data_AF-A0A844NQL6-F1
#
_entry.id   AF-A0A844NQL6-F1
#
_cell.length_a   1.000
_cell.length_b   1.000
_cell.length_c   1.000
_cell.angle_alpha   90.00
_cell.angle_beta   90.00
_cell.angle_gamma   90.00
#
_symmetry.space_group_name_H-M   'P 1'
#
loop_
_entity.id
_entity.type
_entity.pdbx_description
1 polymer ?
#
loop_
_entity_poly.entity_id
_entity_poly.type
_entity_poly.pdbx_seq_one_letter_code
_entity_poly.pdbx_strand_id
1 'polypeptide(L)'
;MSYSDPRRRQHERVTRWLAAIRQHAAWLYAADEQYLYLVGEANELYQCGIVGLQDRHDMVTDALGMYSWAIEHGITRETHYCSDCCYDVLDGGRVVGTVNSEGIYHGPAPERQRLGCISRDPLDGQVYLRLGQALERAGVVRGLLIELDAGGTLLLVEQIPDDFRPWRWAT
;
A
#
# COMPACT_ATOMS: atom_id res chain seq x y z
N MET A 1 4.37 -25.24 35.54
CA MET A 1 5.13 -24.65 34.40
C MET A 1 4.72 -25.39 33.14
N SER A 2 4.01 -24.74 32.22
CA SER A 2 3.58 -25.36 30.96
C SER A 2 4.75 -25.37 29.99
N TYR A 3 5.28 -26.56 29.68
CA TYR A 3 6.37 -26.74 28.74
C TYR A 3 5.79 -26.51 27.33
N SER A 4 6.04 -25.35 26.73
CA SER A 4 5.62 -25.10 25.35
C SER A 4 6.35 -26.08 24.44
N ASP A 5 5.60 -26.84 23.63
CA ASP A 5 6.18 -27.76 22.64
C ASP A 5 7.16 -27.00 21.71
N PRO A 6 8.44 -27.40 21.61
CA PRO A 6 9.41 -26.80 20.71
C PRO A 6 8.92 -26.72 19.26
N ARG A 7 8.15 -27.72 18.78
CA ARG A 7 7.60 -27.74 17.41
C ARG A 7 6.56 -26.64 17.19
N ARG A 8 5.78 -26.33 18.23
CA ARG A 8 4.80 -25.24 18.20
C ARG A 8 5.50 -23.89 18.06
N ARG A 9 6.60 -23.67 18.78
CA ARG A 9 7.42 -22.44 18.65
C ARG A 9 8.06 -22.30 17.28
N GLN A 10 8.51 -23.40 16.68
CA GLN A 10 9.07 -23.41 15.32
C GLN A 10 8.02 -23.03 14.28
N HIS A 11 6.83 -23.63 14.35
CA HIS A 11 5.72 -23.29 13.46
C HIS A 11 5.31 -21.83 13.61
N GLU A 12 5.19 -21.32 14.85
CA GLU A 12 4.87 -19.92 15.13
C GLU A 12 5.86 -18.93 14.49
N ARG A 13 7.15 -19.26 14.39
CA ARG A 13 8.15 -18.41 13.72
C ARG A 13 7.94 -18.37 12.21
N VAL A 14 7.73 -19.53 11.58
CA VAL A 14 7.45 -19.61 10.13
C VAL A 14 6.14 -18.87 9.81
N THR A 15 5.09 -19.06 10.63
CA THR A 15 3.83 -18.32 10.49
C THR A 15 4.04 -16.81 10.60
N ARG A 16 4.91 -16.36 11.52
CA ARG A 16 5.24 -14.94 11.67
C ARG A 16 5.91 -14.37 10.42
N TRP A 17 6.84 -15.11 9.85
CA TRP A 17 7.49 -14.73 8.59
C TRP A 17 6.45 -14.61 7.45
N LEU A 18 5.57 -15.61 7.32
CA LEU A 18 4.50 -15.62 6.32
C LEU A 18 3.47 -14.50 6.53
N ALA A 19 3.22 -14.10 7.78
CA ALA A 19 2.37 -12.96 8.08
C ALA A 19 3.06 -11.64 7.73
N ALA A 20 4.35 -11.50 8.05
CA ALA A 20 5.12 -10.30 7.80
C ALA A 20 5.30 -10.02 6.29
N ILE A 21 5.59 -11.04 5.46
CA ILE A 21 5.69 -10.84 4.01
C ILE A 21 4.37 -10.36 3.37
N ARG A 22 3.22 -10.63 4.01
CA ARG A 22 1.89 -10.18 3.57
C ARG A 22 1.50 -8.80 4.10
N GLN A 23 2.34 -8.16 4.92
CA GLN A 23 2.04 -6.86 5.51
C GLN A 23 2.24 -5.73 4.50
N HIS A 24 1.20 -5.45 3.71
CA HIS A 24 1.23 -4.49 2.61
C HIS A 24 1.73 -3.09 3.01
N ALA A 25 1.29 -2.57 4.16
CA ALA A 25 1.72 -1.26 4.64
C ALA A 25 3.24 -1.17 4.88
N ALA A 26 3.88 -2.24 5.36
CA ALA A 26 5.33 -2.26 5.55
C ALA A 26 6.05 -2.16 4.20
N TRP A 27 5.55 -2.87 3.17
CA TRP A 27 6.09 -2.75 1.81
C TRP A 27 5.88 -1.36 1.20
N LEU A 28 4.73 -0.73 1.43
CA LEU A 28 4.46 0.60 0.90
C LEU A 28 5.34 1.69 1.54
N TYR A 29 5.68 1.57 2.82
CA TYR A 29 6.23 2.71 3.56
C TYR A 29 7.57 2.46 4.27
N ALA A 30 8.06 1.22 4.30
CA ALA A 30 9.35 0.83 4.90
C ALA A 30 9.94 -0.41 4.18
N ALA A 31 10.01 -0.34 2.84
CA ALA A 31 10.35 -1.48 2.00
C ALA A 31 11.75 -2.04 2.31
N ASP A 32 12.73 -1.17 2.52
CA ASP A 32 14.12 -1.54 2.79
C ASP A 32 14.24 -2.30 4.11
N GLU A 33 13.65 -1.75 5.18
CA GLU A 33 13.64 -2.37 6.51
C GLU A 33 12.89 -3.70 6.50
N GLN A 34 11.74 -3.74 5.82
CA GLN A 34 10.94 -4.95 5.72
C GLN A 34 11.69 -6.06 4.98
N TYR A 35 12.37 -5.73 3.89
CA TYR A 35 13.20 -6.67 3.14
C TYR A 35 14.33 -7.22 4.01
N LEU A 36 15.09 -6.33 4.67
CA LEU A 36 16.19 -6.73 5.55
C LEU A 36 15.71 -7.62 6.71
N TYR A 37 14.59 -7.27 7.34
CA TYR A 37 13.97 -8.07 8.40
C TYR A 37 13.61 -9.48 7.90
N LEU A 38 12.91 -9.60 6.77
CA LEU A 38 12.47 -10.89 6.24
C LEU A 38 13.63 -11.78 5.81
N VAL A 39 14.68 -11.21 5.20
CA VAL A 39 15.91 -11.95 4.85
C VAL A 39 16.64 -12.40 6.10
N GLY A 40 16.72 -11.54 7.12
CA GLY A 40 17.29 -11.87 8.43
C GLY A 40 16.57 -13.06 9.08
N GLU A 41 15.24 -12.99 9.21
CA GLU A 41 14.44 -14.07 9.78
C GLU A 41 14.54 -15.37 8.97
N ALA A 42 14.57 -15.32 7.64
CA ALA A 42 14.76 -16.52 6.81
C ALA A 42 16.13 -17.18 7.06
N ASN A 43 17.18 -16.38 7.24
CA ASN A 43 18.51 -16.88 7.60
C ASN A 43 18.53 -17.51 8.99
N GLU A 44 17.90 -16.86 9.97
CA GLU A 44 17.83 -17.41 11.32
C GLU A 44 17.04 -18.71 11.38
N LEU A 45 15.92 -18.79 10.67
CA LEU A 45 15.12 -20.02 10.56
C LEU A 45 15.94 -21.18 10.02
N TYR A 46 16.77 -20.92 9.00
CA TYR A 46 17.69 -21.91 8.44
C TYR A 46 18.80 -22.29 9.44
N GLN A 47 19.45 -21.32 10.07
CA GLN A 47 20.52 -21.57 11.05
C GLN A 47 20.03 -22.35 12.28
N CYS A 48 18.77 -22.15 12.68
CA CYS A 48 18.13 -22.91 13.76
C CYS A 48 17.67 -24.32 13.33
N GLY A 49 17.84 -24.70 12.06
CA GLY A 49 17.38 -25.97 11.51
C GLY A 49 15.85 -26.10 11.43
N ILE A 50 15.12 -24.98 11.41
CA ILE A 50 13.66 -24.95 11.35
C ILE A 50 13.16 -25.17 9.92
N VAL A 51 13.89 -24.63 8.95
CA VAL A 51 13.61 -24.77 7.51
C VAL A 51 14.83 -25.29 6.77
N GLY A 52 14.62 -25.92 5.62
CA GLY A 52 15.71 -26.38 4.76
C GLY A 52 16.38 -25.23 4.01
N LEU A 53 17.52 -25.53 3.36
CA LEU A 53 18.20 -24.56 2.49
C LEU A 53 17.30 -24.10 1.33
N GLN A 54 16.53 -25.02 0.76
CA GLN A 54 15.60 -24.71 -0.33
C GLN A 54 14.50 -23.76 0.14
N ASP A 55 13.82 -24.09 1.24
CA ASP A 55 12.78 -23.23 1.82
C ASP A 55 13.31 -21.82 2.10
N ARG A 56 14.53 -21.71 2.64
CA ARG A 56 15.18 -20.42 2.86
C ARG A 56 15.42 -19.67 1.54
N HIS A 57 15.84 -20.35 0.47
CA HIS A 57 16.00 -19.71 -0.84
C HIS A 57 14.69 -19.21 -1.40
N ASP A 58 13.63 -20.01 -1.30
CA ASP A 58 12.29 -19.63 -1.77
C ASP A 58 11.78 -18.41 -0.98
N MET A 59 11.91 -18.44 0.35
CA MET A 59 11.55 -17.31 1.22
C MET A 59 12.28 -16.02 0.86
N VAL A 60 13.61 -16.08 0.65
CA VAL A 60 14.39 -14.88 0.27
C VAL A 60 14.03 -14.40 -1.14
N THR A 61 13.72 -15.32 -2.05
CA THR A 61 13.28 -14.98 -3.40
C THR A 61 11.91 -14.28 -3.38
N ASP A 62 10.97 -14.79 -2.58
CA ASP A 62 9.66 -14.15 -2.39
C ASP A 62 9.80 -12.75 -1.78
N ALA A 63 10.65 -12.59 -0.77
CA ALA A 63 10.93 -11.29 -0.18
C ALA A 63 11.56 -10.31 -1.20
N LEU A 64 12.45 -10.79 -2.06
CA LEU A 64 13.05 -9.98 -3.12
C LEU A 64 12.00 -9.57 -4.16
N GLY A 65 11.10 -10.48 -4.55
CA GLY A 65 9.98 -10.16 -5.45
C GLY A 65 9.09 -9.07 -4.90
N MET A 66 8.72 -9.16 -3.61
CA MET A 66 7.93 -8.12 -2.93
C MET A 66 8.68 -6.79 -2.84
N TYR A 67 9.98 -6.82 -2.58
CA TYR A 67 10.81 -5.63 -2.53
C TYR A 67 10.91 -4.94 -3.89
N SER A 68 11.16 -5.69 -4.97
CA SER A 68 11.17 -5.16 -6.34
C SER A 68 9.84 -4.51 -6.70
N TRP A 69 8.72 -5.18 -6.40
CA TRP A 69 7.39 -4.59 -6.57
C TRP A 69 7.23 -3.28 -5.78
N ALA A 70 7.67 -3.25 -4.52
CA ALA A 70 7.55 -2.07 -3.65
C ALA A 70 8.33 -0.86 -4.19
N ILE A 71 9.53 -1.07 -4.73
CA ILE A 71 10.34 -0.01 -5.35
C ILE A 71 9.66 0.53 -6.62
N GLU A 72 9.23 -0.34 -7.53
CA GLU A 72 8.54 0.06 -8.77
C GLU A 72 7.22 0.79 -8.47
N HIS A 73 6.47 0.26 -7.51
CA HIS A 73 5.23 0.89 -7.03
C HIS A 73 5.52 2.24 -6.38
N GLY A 74 6.58 2.33 -5.58
CA GLY A 74 7.08 3.54 -4.93
C GLY A 74 7.38 4.66 -5.94
N ILE A 75 8.10 4.34 -7.02
CA ILE A 75 8.40 5.28 -8.10
C ILE A 75 7.11 5.72 -8.80
N THR A 76 6.19 4.78 -9.05
CA THR A 76 4.93 5.08 -9.76
C THR A 76 4.06 6.05 -8.96
N ARG A 77 3.88 5.82 -7.65
CA ARG A 77 3.01 6.64 -6.80
C ARG A 77 3.50 8.08 -6.58
N GLU A 78 4.78 8.37 -6.83
CA GLU A 78 5.29 9.75 -6.79
C GLU A 78 4.63 10.65 -7.83
N THR A 79 4.15 10.06 -8.92
CA THR A 79 3.62 10.81 -10.08
C THR A 79 2.24 10.36 -10.53
N HIS A 80 1.78 9.18 -10.09
CA HIS A 80 0.53 8.58 -10.53
C HIS A 80 -0.33 8.08 -9.37
N TYR A 81 -1.65 8.15 -9.55
CA TYR A 81 -2.59 7.51 -8.66
C TYR A 81 -2.41 5.99 -8.64
N CYS A 82 -2.37 5.43 -7.42
CA CYS A 82 -2.32 3.99 -7.16
C CYS A 82 -3.45 3.58 -6.21
N SER A 83 -4.14 2.49 -6.54
CA SER A 83 -5.37 2.05 -5.86
C SER A 83 -5.20 1.58 -4.42
N ASP A 84 -3.97 1.37 -3.93
CA ASP A 84 -3.69 0.84 -2.59
C ASP A 84 -3.16 1.90 -1.61
N CYS A 85 -3.14 3.17 -2.03
CA CYS A 85 -2.69 4.30 -1.25
C CYS A 85 -3.88 5.15 -0.80
N CYS A 86 -3.74 5.84 0.33
CA CYS A 86 -4.71 6.83 0.77
C CYS A 86 -4.27 8.22 0.27
N TYR A 87 -5.21 9.07 -0.10
CA TYR A 87 -4.93 10.43 -0.59
C TYR A 87 -5.83 11.47 0.06
N ASP A 88 -5.27 12.62 0.37
CA ASP A 88 -6.03 13.85 0.50
C ASP A 88 -6.36 14.39 -0.89
N VAL A 89 -7.58 14.87 -1.08
CA VAL A 89 -8.03 15.52 -2.30
C VAL A 89 -8.05 17.02 -2.05
N LEU A 90 -7.22 17.77 -2.77
CA LEU A 90 -7.06 19.20 -2.61
C LEU A 90 -7.68 19.96 -3.78
N ASP A 91 -8.37 21.05 -3.46
CA ASP A 91 -8.81 22.08 -4.41
C ASP A 91 -8.11 23.40 -4.04
N GLY A 92 -7.27 23.92 -4.92
CA GLY A 92 -6.52 25.15 -4.65
C GLY A 92 -5.69 25.14 -3.36
N GLY A 93 -5.21 23.96 -2.92
CA GLY A 93 -4.44 23.79 -1.68
C GLY A 93 -5.29 23.49 -0.44
N ARG A 94 -6.62 23.50 -0.54
CA ARG A 94 -7.53 23.15 0.56
C ARG A 94 -7.99 21.70 0.43
N VAL A 95 -7.91 20.92 1.51
CA VAL A 95 -8.47 19.56 1.54
C VAL A 95 -10.00 19.62 1.43
N VAL A 96 -10.54 19.04 0.36
CA VAL A 96 -11.97 18.94 0.06
C VAL A 96 -12.53 17.51 0.23
N GLY A 97 -11.66 16.53 0.45
CA GLY A 97 -12.06 15.15 0.71
C GLY A 97 -10.86 14.22 0.84
N THR A 98 -11.13 12.93 0.93
CA THR A 98 -10.10 11.89 1.05
C THR A 98 -10.46 10.68 0.21
N VAL A 99 -9.46 10.01 -0.37
CA VAL A 99 -9.59 8.72 -1.05
C VAL A 99 -8.92 7.65 -0.20
N ASN A 100 -9.62 6.56 0.09
CA ASN A 100 -9.02 5.43 0.83
C ASN A 100 -8.27 4.47 -0.11
N SER A 101 -7.63 3.44 0.46
CA SER A 101 -6.91 2.39 -0.26
C SER A 101 -7.79 1.42 -1.07
N GLU A 102 -9.08 1.72 -1.24
CA GLU A 102 -9.98 1.02 -2.17
C GLU A 102 -10.41 1.94 -3.32
N GLY A 103 -9.89 3.18 -3.34
CA GLY A 103 -10.30 4.23 -4.26
C GLY A 103 -11.64 4.88 -3.91
N ILE A 104 -12.24 4.62 -2.75
CA ILE A 104 -13.50 5.25 -2.35
C ILE A 104 -13.24 6.70 -1.97
N TYR A 105 -13.97 7.62 -2.63
CA TYR A 105 -13.88 9.06 -2.37
C TYR A 105 -14.90 9.49 -1.32
N HIS A 106 -14.41 10.11 -0.26
CA HIS A 106 -15.17 10.62 0.86
C HIS A 106 -15.08 12.14 0.95
N GLY A 107 -16.16 12.77 1.42
CA GLY A 107 -16.16 14.17 1.80
C GLY A 107 -15.23 14.44 2.99
N PRO A 108 -15.01 15.72 3.33
CA PRO A 108 -14.09 16.09 4.39
C PRO A 108 -14.62 15.59 5.75
N ALA A 109 -13.70 15.43 6.70
CA ALA A 109 -14.06 15.15 8.09
C ALA A 109 -14.93 16.31 8.66
N PRO A 110 -15.87 16.02 9.59
CA PRO A 110 -16.03 14.77 10.34
C PRO A 110 -16.97 13.73 9.71
N GLU A 111 -17.85 14.12 8.78
CA GLU A 111 -18.95 13.25 8.33
C GLU A 111 -18.48 12.14 7.37
N ARG A 112 -17.37 12.35 6.64
CA ARG A 112 -16.76 11.37 5.69
C ARG A 112 -17.77 10.64 4.81
N GLN A 113 -18.83 11.34 4.41
CA GLN A 113 -19.86 10.74 3.56
C GLN A 113 -19.23 10.26 2.25
N ARG A 114 -19.65 9.08 1.79
CA ARG A 114 -19.18 8.55 0.50
C ARG A 114 -19.73 9.43 -0.62
N LEU A 115 -18.82 10.05 -1.36
CA LEU A 115 -19.13 10.89 -2.52
C LEU A 115 -19.04 10.12 -3.83
N GLY A 116 -18.17 9.10 -3.89
CA GLY A 116 -17.90 8.39 -5.12
C GLY A 116 -16.74 7.41 -5.02
N CYS A 117 -16.06 7.20 -6.14
CA CYS A 117 -14.81 6.45 -6.20
C CYS A 117 -13.92 6.90 -7.36
N ILE A 118 -12.63 6.58 -7.25
CA ILE A 118 -11.65 6.64 -8.32
C ILE A 118 -11.35 5.19 -8.73
N SER A 119 -11.66 4.87 -9.98
CA SER A 119 -11.44 3.51 -10.48
C SER A 119 -11.09 3.48 -11.96
N ARG A 120 -10.30 2.47 -12.32
CA ARG A 120 -9.95 2.17 -13.70
C ARG A 120 -11.18 1.64 -14.45
N ASP A 121 -11.47 2.21 -15.60
CA ASP A 121 -12.48 1.69 -16.51
C ASP A 121 -11.94 0.46 -17.26
N PRO A 122 -12.66 -0.66 -17.27
CA PRO A 122 -12.22 -1.86 -17.96
C PRO A 122 -12.27 -1.74 -19.49
N LEU A 123 -13.01 -0.77 -20.05
CA LEU A 123 -13.20 -0.65 -21.50
C LEU A 123 -12.03 0.08 -22.19
N ASP A 124 -11.59 1.20 -21.63
CA ASP A 124 -10.52 2.03 -22.19
C ASP A 124 -9.23 2.02 -21.36
N GLY A 125 -9.26 1.43 -20.17
CA GLY A 125 -8.13 1.34 -19.27
C GLY A 125 -7.78 2.65 -18.56
N GLN A 126 -8.56 3.72 -18.72
CA GLN A 126 -8.36 5.02 -18.08
C GLN A 126 -8.87 5.02 -16.64
N VAL A 127 -8.33 5.91 -15.81
CA VAL A 127 -8.78 6.08 -14.42
C VAL A 127 -9.70 7.29 -14.35
N TYR A 128 -10.90 7.12 -13.78
CA TYR A 128 -11.89 8.18 -13.67
C TYR A 128 -12.33 8.39 -12.23
N LEU A 129 -12.61 9.66 -11.91
CA LEU A 129 -13.43 10.01 -10.77
C LEU A 129 -14.90 9.80 -11.14
N ARG A 130 -15.61 9.01 -10.34
CA ARG A 130 -17.04 8.75 -10.47
C ARG A 130 -17.77 9.19 -9.21
N LEU A 131 -18.85 9.96 -9.35
CA LEU A 131 -19.56 10.56 -8.22
C LEU A 131 -21.02 10.10 -8.14
N GLY A 132 -21.60 10.25 -6.94
CA GLY A 132 -22.99 9.94 -6.66
C GLY A 132 -23.30 8.45 -6.61
N GLN A 133 -24.59 8.14 -6.43
CA GLN A 133 -25.07 6.75 -6.35
C GLN A 133 -24.97 6.01 -7.68
N ALA A 134 -25.17 6.72 -8.79
CA ALA A 134 -25.08 6.17 -10.14
C ALA A 134 -23.63 6.03 -10.64
N LEU A 135 -22.64 6.51 -9.88
CA LEU A 135 -21.22 6.52 -10.26
C LEU A 135 -20.98 7.13 -11.64
N GLU A 136 -21.62 8.28 -11.88
CA GLU A 136 -21.44 9.03 -13.11
C GLU A 136 -20.01 9.56 -13.18
N ARG A 137 -19.42 9.49 -14.38
CA ARG A 137 -18.10 10.06 -14.62
C ARG A 137 -18.14 11.56 -14.36
N ALA A 138 -17.25 12.03 -13.49
CA ALA A 138 -17.13 13.43 -13.10
C ALA A 138 -15.75 14.02 -13.45
N GLY A 139 -14.78 13.19 -13.81
CA GLY A 139 -13.46 13.65 -14.23
C GLY A 139 -12.51 12.52 -14.59
N VAL A 140 -11.39 12.89 -15.19
CA VAL A 140 -10.31 11.98 -15.62
C VAL A 140 -9.11 12.15 -14.70
N VAL A 141 -8.53 11.04 -14.24
CA VAL A 141 -7.34 11.06 -13.40
C VAL A 141 -6.10 10.93 -14.28
N ARG A 142 -5.23 11.94 -14.25
CA ARG A 142 -3.96 12.01 -14.97
C ARG A 142 -2.81 12.21 -13.99
N GLY A 143 -2.02 11.16 -13.78
CA GLY A 143 -1.02 11.18 -12.73
C GLY A 143 -1.69 11.30 -11.36
N LEU A 144 -1.33 12.34 -10.59
CA LEU A 144 -1.95 12.71 -9.32
C LEU A 144 -3.00 13.83 -9.45
N LEU A 145 -3.34 14.25 -10.66
CA LEU A 145 -4.30 15.32 -10.90
C LEU A 145 -5.61 14.76 -11.44
N ILE A 146 -6.74 15.28 -10.96
CA ILE A 146 -8.07 14.97 -11.48
C ILE A 146 -8.56 16.16 -12.28
N GLU A 147 -8.76 15.97 -13.58
CA GLU A 147 -9.39 16.93 -14.48
C GLU A 147 -10.91 16.75 -14.41
N LEU A 148 -11.63 17.73 -13.86
CA LEU A 148 -13.07 17.63 -13.71
C LEU A 148 -13.78 17.92 -15.04
N ASP A 149 -14.81 17.12 -15.36
CA ASP A 149 -15.60 17.29 -16.59
C ASP A 149 -16.37 18.64 -16.59
N ALA A 150 -16.70 19.18 -15.40
CA ALA A 150 -17.30 20.49 -15.21
C ALA A 150 -16.29 21.67 -15.30
N GLY A 151 -15.00 21.37 -15.49
CA GLY A 151 -13.90 22.33 -15.43
C GLY A 151 -13.26 22.43 -14.04
N GLY A 152 -11.97 22.80 -14.02
CA GLY A 152 -11.15 22.83 -12.80
C GLY A 152 -10.39 21.52 -12.57
N THR A 153 -9.56 21.52 -11.51
CA THR A 153 -8.66 20.40 -11.20
C THR A 153 -8.60 20.14 -9.71
N LEU A 154 -8.54 18.86 -9.33
CA LEU A 154 -8.23 18.45 -7.96
C LEU A 154 -6.85 17.78 -7.93
N LEU A 155 -6.13 17.95 -6.82
CA LEU A 155 -4.82 17.32 -6.61
C LEU A 155 -4.96 16.20 -5.58
N LEU A 156 -4.36 15.04 -5.88
CA LEU A 156 -4.20 13.92 -4.97
C LEU A 156 -2.85 14.02 -4.27
N VAL A 157 -2.88 14.08 -2.94
CA VAL A 157 -1.67 14.08 -2.10
C VAL A 157 -1.70 12.84 -1.22
N GLU A 158 -0.71 11.97 -1.38
CA GLU A 158 -0.65 10.71 -0.62
C GLU A 158 -0.58 10.97 0.89
N GLN A 159 -1.41 10.27 1.66
CA GLN A 159 -1.38 10.26 3.11
C GLN A 159 -0.36 9.22 3.59
N ILE A 160 0.70 9.69 4.22
CA ILE A 160 1.71 8.82 4.83
C ILE A 160 1.38 8.66 6.32
N PRO A 161 1.15 7.44 6.82
CA PRO A 161 0.89 7.23 8.23
C PRO A 161 2.08 7.70 9.08
N ASP A 162 1.79 8.29 10.24
CA ASP A 162 2.79 8.91 11.09
C ASP A 162 3.89 7.94 11.52
N ASP A 163 3.54 6.68 11.80
CA ASP A 163 4.47 5.62 12.20
C ASP A 163 5.54 5.33 11.13
N PHE A 164 5.28 5.66 9.87
CA PHE A 164 6.19 5.42 8.75
C PHE A 164 6.92 6.67 8.25
N ARG A 165 6.58 7.87 8.73
CA ARG A 165 7.24 9.11 8.31
C ARG A 165 8.77 9.13 8.51
N PRO A 166 9.35 8.55 9.57
CA PRO A 166 10.81 8.53 9.74
C PRO A 166 11.56 7.73 8.67
N TRP A 167 10.86 6.84 7.96
CA TRP A 167 11.44 5.86 7.04
C TRP A 167 11.35 6.29 5.57
N ARG A 168 10.59 7.36 5.26
CA ARG A 168 10.71 8.04 3.96
C ARG A 168 11.88 9.01 4.03
N TRP A 169 12.66 9.09 2.93
CA TRP A 169 13.85 9.91 2.78
C TRP A 169 13.83 11.20 3.62
N ALA A 170 14.92 11.44 4.37
CA ALA A 170 15.13 12.70 5.06
C ALA A 170 14.86 13.85 4.07
N THR A 171 13.84 14.63 4.37
CA THR A 171 13.43 15.78 3.56
C THR A 171 14.45 16.90 3.70
#